data_AF-A0A8B8AX29-F1
#
_entry.id   AF-A0A8B8AX29-F1
#
_cell.length_a   1.000
_cell.length_b   1.000
_cell.length_c   1.000
_cell.angle_alpha   90.00
_cell.angle_beta   90.00
_cell.angle_gamma   90.00
#
_symmetry.space_group_name_H-M   'P 1'
#
loop_
_entity.id
_entity.type
_entity.pdbx_description
1 polymer ?
#
loop_
_entity_poly.entity_id
_entity_poly.type
_entity_poly.pdbx_seq_one_letter_code
_entity_poly.pdbx_strand_id
1 'polypeptide(L)'
;MGNAQTVCVFLPQNDPNPGTRTANLLNAQMKYQLEQKTFELTTQEQEVVNIVNIPPMLKKIPKEELWGCCNVCQFACQYCCCGIYQGCMGSGEMTIQEMIEYFSSSIVLSEPEGLKEWRDQAVGMDGQTLLQQAQADHWFAWQRLNGVTRNLITRVQNIPVQFVSFENNIESNHPYLGARTLGQCIQKGELFVVDLTNFTAASELPEVAPISPIALFAIHNNKLMPVAIKLIQNGQVYTPVNLSLWVEARMWFNMMEAHYHESITHFGFTHVLMDGVSVCMHRALSDRHPIYKLLHPHFHNMHFINELALSKLVEPGGFVDRDMFLNHVHMLSIIARENVNRTYDLEADIEASIIKRGVQNIPGYLFRDDAVAIRNAIKTFVNEYTTHYYASKFP
;
A
#
# COMPACT_ATOMS: atom_id res chain seq x y z
N MET A 1 -23.59 20.21 9.90
CA MET A 1 -23.11 21.11 10.96
C MET A 1 -24.02 20.93 12.18
N GLY A 2 -23.72 19.95 13.02
CA GLY A 2 -24.48 19.66 14.23
C GLY A 2 -23.82 20.35 15.42
N ASN A 3 -24.64 21.07 16.18
CA ASN A 3 -24.40 21.74 17.45
C ASN A 3 -23.22 21.15 18.27
N ALA A 4 -21.99 21.63 18.04
CA ALA A 4 -20.85 21.27 18.86
C ALA A 4 -20.94 22.08 20.16
N GLN A 5 -21.64 21.55 21.16
CA GLN A 5 -21.33 21.94 22.54
C GLN A 5 -19.81 21.78 22.68
N THR A 6 -19.12 22.90 22.90
CA THR A 6 -17.67 22.91 23.03
C THR A 6 -17.34 22.14 24.30
N VAL A 7 -17.14 20.84 24.18
CA VAL A 7 -16.75 19.99 25.30
C VAL A 7 -15.37 20.47 25.71
N CYS A 8 -15.32 21.14 26.86
CA CYS A 8 -14.09 21.68 27.42
C CYS A 8 -13.04 20.56 27.58
N VAL A 9 -11.79 20.88 27.22
CA VAL A 9 -10.67 19.94 27.17
C VAL A 9 -9.90 19.96 28.49
N PHE A 10 -9.71 18.80 29.09
CA PHE A 10 -8.99 18.66 30.36
C PHE A 10 -8.10 17.41 30.35
N LEU A 11 -6.97 17.48 31.05
CA LEU A 11 -6.23 16.29 31.45
C LEU A 11 -6.93 15.61 32.66
N PRO A 12 -6.79 14.30 32.86
CA PRO A 12 -7.47 13.58 33.94
C PRO A 12 -7.23 14.19 35.33
N GLN A 13 -6.00 14.61 35.63
CA GLN A 13 -5.61 15.20 36.92
C GLN A 13 -6.20 16.60 37.17
N ASN A 14 -6.67 17.28 36.12
CA ASN A 14 -7.16 18.66 36.19
C ASN A 14 -8.64 18.77 35.76
N ASP A 15 -9.35 17.65 35.62
CA ASP A 15 -10.74 17.67 35.17
C ASP A 15 -11.68 18.06 36.32
N PRO A 16 -12.48 19.14 36.19
CA PRO A 16 -13.43 19.53 37.23
C PRO A 16 -14.59 18.53 37.40
N ASN A 17 -14.79 17.61 36.44
CA ASN A 17 -15.87 16.64 36.45
C ASN A 17 -15.35 15.20 36.26
N PRO A 18 -14.58 14.65 37.22
CA PRO A 18 -13.99 13.32 37.09
C PRO A 18 -15.05 12.22 36.97
N GLY A 19 -16.22 12.38 37.61
CA GLY A 19 -17.34 11.44 37.49
C GLY A 19 -17.87 11.34 36.05
N THR A 20 -18.05 12.48 35.36
CA THR A 20 -18.47 12.51 33.96
C THR A 20 -17.42 11.88 33.04
N ARG A 21 -16.13 12.17 33.27
CA ARG A 21 -15.03 11.52 32.53
C ARG A 21 -15.10 10.00 32.63
N THR A 22 -15.22 9.47 33.86
CA THR A 22 -15.31 8.03 34.11
C THR A 22 -16.55 7.42 33.45
N ALA A 23 -17.71 8.07 33.57
CA ALA A 23 -18.94 7.61 32.94
C ALA A 23 -18.85 7.58 31.39
N ASN A 24 -18.28 8.64 30.79
CA ASN A 24 -18.08 8.70 29.34
C ASN A 24 -17.13 7.60 28.86
N LEU A 25 -16.03 7.37 29.59
CA LEU A 25 -15.07 6.33 29.26
C LEU A 25 -15.69 4.93 29.38
N LEU A 26 -16.46 4.65 30.43
CA LEU A 26 -17.16 3.39 30.59
C LEU A 26 -18.17 3.15 29.45
N ASN A 27 -18.91 4.19 29.06
CA ASN A 27 -19.82 4.13 27.92
C ASN A 27 -19.09 3.83 26.60
N ALA A 28 -17.97 4.52 26.35
CA ALA A 28 -17.15 4.25 25.18
C ALA A 28 -16.58 2.82 25.19
N GLN A 29 -16.10 2.35 26.35
CA GLN A 29 -15.62 0.97 26.50
C GLN A 29 -16.70 -0.07 26.21
N MET A 30 -17.97 0.19 26.55
CA MET A 30 -19.08 -0.71 26.20
C MET A 30 -19.37 -0.73 24.70
N LYS A 31 -19.31 0.44 24.04
CA LYS A 31 -19.63 0.61 22.60
C LYS A 31 -18.52 0.10 21.68
N TYR A 32 -17.27 0.46 21.96
CA TYR A 32 -16.11 0.17 21.14
C TYR A 32 -15.43 -1.08 21.69
N GLN A 33 -15.86 -2.25 21.22
CA GLN A 33 -15.23 -3.54 21.54
C GLN A 33 -14.37 -3.99 20.37
N LEU A 34 -13.22 -4.58 20.68
CA LEU A 34 -12.40 -5.27 19.69
C LEU A 34 -12.94 -6.68 19.45
N GLU A 35 -12.77 -7.15 18.22
CA GLU A 35 -13.04 -8.52 17.81
C GLU A 35 -11.94 -8.97 16.85
N GLN A 36 -11.46 -10.20 17.04
CA GLN A 36 -10.70 -10.87 16.01
C GLN A 36 -11.69 -11.29 14.92
N LYS A 37 -11.78 -10.50 13.84
CA LYS A 37 -12.65 -10.82 12.71
C LYS A 37 -12.20 -12.13 12.10
N THR A 38 -13.16 -12.99 11.76
CA THR A 38 -12.92 -14.25 11.06
C THR A 38 -12.82 -14.06 9.54
N PHE A 39 -13.29 -12.92 9.01
CA PHE A 39 -13.36 -12.63 7.57
C PHE A 39 -14.11 -13.73 6.79
N GLU A 40 -15.09 -14.38 7.43
CA GLU A 40 -15.82 -15.54 6.89
C GLU A 40 -14.93 -16.72 6.45
N LEU A 41 -13.70 -16.80 6.97
CA LEU A 41 -12.79 -17.93 6.75
C LEU A 41 -13.27 -19.20 7.46
N THR A 42 -13.09 -20.35 6.81
CA THR A 42 -13.21 -21.67 7.45
C THR A 42 -12.15 -21.87 8.53
N THR A 43 -12.36 -22.81 9.46
CA THR A 43 -11.37 -23.10 10.51
C THR A 43 -9.98 -23.42 9.95
N GLN A 44 -9.91 -24.17 8.85
CA GLN A 44 -8.64 -24.52 8.21
C GLN A 44 -7.94 -23.29 7.61
N GLU A 45 -8.70 -22.40 6.96
CA GLU A 45 -8.13 -21.16 6.40
C GLU A 45 -7.66 -20.21 7.51
N GLN A 46 -8.36 -20.14 8.64
CA GLN A 46 -7.93 -19.35 9.79
C GLN A 46 -6.58 -19.83 10.35
N GLU A 47 -6.33 -21.15 10.33
CA GLU A 47 -5.04 -21.73 10.71
C GLU A 47 -3.93 -21.38 9.72
N VAL A 48 -4.21 -21.47 8.42
CA VAL A 48 -3.26 -21.09 7.35
C VAL A 48 -2.88 -19.61 7.43
N VAL A 49 -3.88 -18.74 7.60
CA VAL A 49 -3.71 -17.29 7.74
C VAL A 49 -2.99 -16.93 9.05
N ASN A 50 -3.12 -17.79 10.06
CA ASN A 50 -2.77 -17.46 11.44
C ASN A 50 -3.51 -16.19 11.90
N ILE A 51 -4.84 -16.26 11.90
CA ILE A 51 -5.74 -15.11 12.03
C ILE A 51 -5.50 -14.25 13.28
N VAL A 52 -4.96 -14.84 14.35
CA VAL A 52 -4.60 -14.10 15.59
C VAL A 52 -3.50 -13.07 15.38
N ASN A 53 -2.77 -13.16 14.26
CA ASN A 53 -1.77 -12.18 13.86
C ASN A 53 -2.35 -11.03 13.03
N ILE A 54 -3.61 -11.07 12.62
CA ILE A 54 -4.26 -9.93 11.97
C ILE A 54 -4.72 -8.94 13.05
N PRO A 55 -4.44 -7.62 12.93
CA PRO A 55 -4.89 -6.67 13.94
C PRO A 55 -6.40 -6.76 14.19
N PRO A 56 -6.85 -6.75 15.46
CA PRO A 56 -8.26 -6.82 15.78
C PRO A 56 -8.98 -5.54 15.34
N MET A 57 -10.24 -5.67 14.94
CA MET A 57 -11.06 -4.58 14.43
C MET A 57 -12.24 -4.31 15.35
N LEU A 58 -13.00 -3.25 15.08
CA LEU A 58 -14.24 -2.96 15.76
C LEU A 58 -15.24 -4.10 15.58
N LYS A 59 -15.79 -4.59 16.71
CA LYS A 59 -16.77 -5.67 16.73
C LYS A 59 -18.07 -5.29 16.03
N LYS A 60 -18.63 -4.13 16.39
CA LYS A 60 -19.90 -3.63 15.88
C LYS A 60 -19.86 -2.11 15.82
N ILE A 61 -20.32 -1.55 14.71
CA ILE A 61 -20.34 -0.09 14.49
C ILE A 61 -21.32 0.60 15.45
N PRO A 62 -20.85 1.56 16.28
CA PRO A 62 -21.72 2.46 17.04
C PRO A 62 -22.53 3.37 16.12
N LYS A 63 -23.73 3.78 16.54
CA LYS A 63 -24.65 4.59 15.71
C LYS A 63 -24.01 5.91 15.25
N GLU A 64 -23.17 6.50 16.08
CA GLU A 64 -22.43 7.74 15.82
C GLU A 64 -21.37 7.61 14.72
N GLU A 65 -20.89 6.40 14.43
CA GLU A 65 -19.89 6.11 13.39
C GLU A 65 -20.53 5.76 12.04
N LEU A 66 -21.86 5.63 11.99
CA LEU A 66 -22.58 5.37 10.75
C LEU A 66 -22.51 6.59 9.83
N TRP A 67 -22.36 6.33 8.53
CA TRP A 67 -22.45 7.37 7.53
C TRP A 67 -23.81 8.08 7.55
N GLY A 68 -23.77 9.40 7.37
CA GLY A 68 -24.97 10.18 7.11
C GLY A 68 -25.61 9.80 5.77
N CYS A 69 -26.90 10.11 5.61
CA CYS A 69 -27.66 9.80 4.41
C CYS A 69 -27.00 10.30 3.11
N CYS A 70 -26.39 11.49 3.12
CA CYS A 70 -25.69 12.03 1.95
C CYS A 70 -24.53 11.13 1.50
N ASN A 71 -23.68 10.68 2.43
CA ASN A 71 -22.54 9.81 2.12
C ASN A 71 -23.03 8.46 1.60
N VAL A 72 -24.06 7.88 2.22
CA VAL A 72 -24.68 6.63 1.76
C VAL A 72 -25.25 6.79 0.35
N CYS A 73 -25.99 7.87 0.09
CA CYS A 73 -26.56 8.13 -1.24
C CYS A 73 -25.48 8.36 -2.30
N GLN A 74 -24.43 9.10 -1.99
CA GLN A 74 -23.32 9.34 -2.91
C GLN A 74 -22.59 8.04 -3.25
N PHE A 75 -22.26 7.24 -2.24
CA PHE A 75 -21.61 5.95 -2.43
C PHE A 75 -22.50 4.97 -3.23
N ALA A 76 -23.79 4.89 -2.90
CA ALA A 76 -24.74 4.06 -3.64
C ALA A 76 -24.89 4.51 -5.10
N CYS A 77 -24.94 5.82 -5.36
CA CYS A 77 -24.99 6.35 -6.72
C CYS A 77 -23.76 5.94 -7.53
N GLN A 78 -22.57 6.08 -6.94
CA GLN A 78 -21.33 5.67 -7.60
C GLN A 78 -21.29 4.17 -7.85
N TYR A 79 -21.70 3.36 -6.87
CA TYR A 79 -21.77 1.91 -7.01
C TYR A 79 -22.76 1.48 -8.10
N CYS A 80 -23.93 2.11 -8.18
CA CYS A 80 -24.89 1.88 -9.25
C CYS A 80 -24.34 2.27 -10.62
N CYS A 81 -23.64 3.41 -10.73
CA CYS A 81 -22.98 3.81 -11.98
C CYS A 81 -21.94 2.78 -12.41
N CYS A 82 -21.08 2.30 -11.50
CA CYS A 82 -20.10 1.26 -11.79
C CYS A 82 -20.76 -0.08 -12.16
N GLY A 83 -21.84 -0.46 -11.47
CA GLY A 83 -22.57 -1.71 -11.74
C GLY A 83 -23.29 -1.69 -13.10
N ILE A 84 -23.92 -0.57 -13.46
CA ILE A 84 -24.52 -0.36 -14.79
C ILE A 84 -23.42 -0.42 -15.84
N TYR A 85 -22.30 0.26 -15.60
CA TYR A 85 -21.15 0.23 -16.49
C TYR A 85 -20.64 -1.19 -16.73
N GLN A 86 -20.40 -1.96 -15.67
CA GLN A 86 -20.01 -3.38 -15.77
C GLN A 86 -21.08 -4.22 -16.51
N GLY A 87 -22.36 -4.00 -16.24
CA GLY A 87 -23.45 -4.72 -16.89
C GLY A 87 -23.58 -4.41 -18.39
N CYS A 88 -23.31 -3.17 -18.81
CA CYS A 88 -23.35 -2.75 -20.21
C CYS A 88 -22.13 -3.24 -21.00
N MET A 89 -20.96 -3.27 -20.37
CA MET A 89 -19.70 -3.55 -21.05
C MET A 89 -19.25 -5.01 -20.93
N GLY A 90 -19.96 -5.82 -20.13
CA GLY A 90 -19.69 -7.25 -19.95
C GLY A 90 -18.75 -7.55 -18.78
N SER A 91 -18.85 -8.78 -18.28
CA SER A 91 -17.96 -9.39 -17.28
C SER A 91 -17.42 -10.70 -17.84
N GLY A 92 -16.13 -10.99 -17.67
CA GLY A 92 -15.52 -12.24 -18.14
C GLY A 92 -14.01 -12.14 -18.33
N GLU A 93 -13.41 -13.20 -18.84
CA GLU A 93 -12.00 -13.19 -19.27
C GLU A 93 -11.86 -12.28 -20.49
N MET A 94 -10.97 -11.31 -20.39
CA MET A 94 -10.57 -10.45 -21.50
C MET A 94 -9.09 -10.70 -21.79
N THR A 95 -8.76 -10.81 -23.07
CA THR A 95 -7.39 -10.63 -23.52
C THR A 95 -6.91 -9.20 -23.21
N ILE A 96 -5.59 -8.99 -23.14
CA ILE A 96 -5.02 -7.65 -22.93
C ILE A 96 -5.49 -6.68 -24.01
N GLN A 97 -5.60 -7.15 -25.25
CA GLN A 97 -6.07 -6.35 -26.37
C GLN A 97 -7.55 -5.94 -26.18
N GLU A 98 -8.40 -6.87 -25.76
CA GLU A 98 -9.80 -6.57 -25.42
C GLU A 98 -9.89 -5.58 -24.24
N MET A 99 -9.04 -5.71 -23.21
CA MET A 99 -8.98 -4.72 -22.13
C MET A 99 -8.57 -3.33 -22.64
N ILE A 100 -7.55 -3.24 -23.51
CA ILE A 100 -7.11 -1.97 -24.10
C ILE A 100 -8.24 -1.34 -24.91
N GLU A 101 -8.88 -2.12 -25.77
CA GLU A 101 -10.03 -1.67 -26.58
C GLU A 101 -11.20 -1.25 -25.70
N TYR A 102 -11.48 -2.01 -24.65
CA TYR A 102 -12.49 -1.75 -23.63
C TYR A 102 -12.26 -0.41 -22.91
N PHE A 103 -11.04 -0.14 -22.43
CA PHE A 103 -10.72 1.13 -21.76
C PHE A 103 -10.69 2.31 -22.75
N SER A 104 -10.30 2.08 -24.00
CA SER A 104 -10.24 3.13 -25.03
C SER A 104 -11.61 3.57 -25.56
N SER A 105 -12.62 2.70 -25.50
CA SER A 105 -13.98 2.93 -26.02
C SER A 105 -14.97 3.36 -24.92
N SER A 106 -14.53 3.36 -23.66
CA SER A 106 -15.38 3.71 -22.52
C SER A 106 -15.80 5.18 -22.55
N ILE A 107 -17.11 5.44 -22.49
CA ILE A 107 -17.65 6.80 -22.32
C ILE A 107 -17.66 7.25 -20.85
N VAL A 108 -17.47 6.32 -19.92
CA VAL A 108 -17.62 6.52 -18.46
C VAL A 108 -16.27 6.64 -17.78
N LEU A 109 -15.29 5.86 -18.22
CA LEU A 109 -13.90 6.03 -17.82
C LEU A 109 -13.25 6.97 -18.83
N SER A 110 -12.90 8.18 -18.40
CA SER A 110 -11.98 8.99 -19.19
C SER A 110 -10.68 8.20 -19.32
N GLU A 111 -10.15 8.06 -20.53
CA GLU A 111 -8.79 7.54 -20.73
C GLU A 111 -7.85 8.30 -19.77
N PRO A 112 -7.28 7.63 -18.75
CA PRO A 112 -6.37 8.30 -17.84
C PRO A 112 -5.23 8.87 -18.68
N GLU A 113 -4.79 10.11 -18.44
CA GLU A 113 -3.68 10.69 -19.22
C GLU A 113 -2.44 9.78 -19.18
N GLY A 114 -2.21 9.09 -18.05
CA GLY A 114 -1.15 8.08 -17.91
C GLY A 114 -1.37 6.79 -18.71
N LEU A 115 -2.62 6.40 -19.04
CA LEU A 115 -2.90 5.28 -19.95
C LEU A 115 -2.57 5.66 -21.39
N LYS A 116 -2.88 6.89 -21.79
CA LYS A 116 -2.49 7.42 -23.09
C LYS A 116 -0.97 7.50 -23.22
N GLU A 117 -0.26 7.97 -22.19
CA GLU A 117 1.21 7.94 -22.17
C GLU A 117 1.75 6.52 -22.24
N TRP A 118 1.16 5.57 -21.50
CA TRP A 118 1.54 4.17 -21.56
C TRP A 118 1.29 3.55 -22.95
N ARG A 119 0.16 3.86 -23.59
CA ARG A 119 -0.17 3.39 -24.94
C ARG A 119 0.67 4.04 -26.02
N ASP A 120 0.90 5.34 -25.93
CA ASP A 120 1.58 6.10 -26.98
C ASP A 120 3.12 5.95 -26.86
N GLN A 121 3.64 5.67 -25.66
CA GLN A 121 5.08 5.62 -25.37
C GLN A 121 5.59 4.26 -24.87
N ALA A 122 4.75 3.37 -24.34
CA ALA A 122 5.19 2.24 -23.52
C ALA A 122 4.70 0.84 -23.94
N VAL A 123 4.33 0.62 -25.20
CA VAL A 123 3.85 -0.69 -25.66
C VAL A 123 4.98 -1.53 -26.24
N GLY A 124 5.21 -2.71 -25.66
CA GLY A 124 6.13 -3.74 -26.16
C GLY A 124 5.64 -4.44 -27.42
N MET A 125 5.26 -3.67 -28.44
CA MET A 125 4.85 -4.17 -29.75
C MET A 125 6.05 -4.38 -30.67
N ASP A 126 5.90 -5.28 -31.63
CA ASP A 126 6.83 -5.43 -32.73
C ASP A 126 7.00 -4.08 -33.47
N GLY A 127 8.25 -3.60 -33.54
CA GLY A 127 8.59 -2.31 -34.16
C GLY A 127 8.73 -1.12 -33.22
N GLN A 128 8.61 -1.31 -31.89
CA GLN A 128 8.85 -0.24 -30.91
C GLN A 128 10.29 0.33 -31.06
N THR A 129 10.41 1.66 -31.09
CA THR A 129 11.72 2.34 -31.15
C THR A 129 12.48 2.22 -29.83
N LEU A 130 13.82 2.32 -29.87
CA LEU A 130 14.65 2.34 -28.66
C LEU A 130 14.25 3.45 -27.66
N LEU A 131 13.79 4.60 -28.18
CA LEU A 131 13.31 5.70 -27.33
C LEU A 131 12.03 5.31 -26.58
N GLN A 132 11.07 4.71 -27.26
CA GLN A 132 9.81 4.24 -26.65
C GLN A 132 10.09 3.12 -25.64
N GLN A 133 10.99 2.19 -25.93
CA GLN A 133 11.42 1.16 -24.96
C GLN A 133 12.00 1.80 -23.69
N ALA A 134 12.91 2.77 -23.86
CA ALA A 134 13.48 3.51 -22.74
C ALA A 134 12.44 4.33 -21.96
N GLN A 135 11.42 4.89 -22.62
CA GLN A 135 10.30 5.55 -21.96
C GLN A 135 9.46 4.56 -21.14
N ALA A 136 9.12 3.40 -21.70
CA ALA A 136 8.39 2.33 -21.01
C ALA A 136 9.13 1.88 -19.74
N ASP A 137 10.44 1.66 -19.87
CA ASP A 137 11.31 1.26 -18.77
C ASP A 137 11.45 2.33 -17.71
N HIS A 138 11.53 3.60 -18.12
CA HIS A 138 11.51 4.70 -17.19
C HIS A 138 10.20 4.74 -16.39
N TRP A 139 9.04 4.62 -17.04
CA TRP A 139 7.74 4.63 -16.36
C TRP A 139 7.56 3.44 -15.42
N PHE A 140 8.05 2.26 -15.83
CA PHE A 140 8.19 1.13 -14.93
C PHE A 140 9.05 1.54 -13.73
N ALA A 141 10.31 1.93 -13.87
CA ALA A 141 11.13 2.29 -12.71
C ALA A 141 10.53 3.44 -11.85
N TRP A 142 9.93 4.44 -12.47
CA TRP A 142 9.32 5.60 -11.82
C TRP A 142 8.21 5.23 -10.84
N GLN A 143 7.41 4.20 -11.15
CA GLN A 143 6.35 3.72 -10.25
C GLN A 143 6.89 3.27 -8.89
N ARG A 144 8.16 2.83 -8.79
CA ARG A 144 8.76 2.43 -7.49
C ARG A 144 9.01 3.61 -6.56
N LEU A 145 9.00 4.82 -7.11
CA LEU A 145 9.20 6.06 -6.40
C LEU A 145 7.88 6.82 -6.19
N ASN A 146 7.03 6.84 -7.21
CA ASN A 146 5.90 7.77 -7.26
C ASN A 146 4.56 7.09 -7.59
N GLY A 147 4.55 5.76 -7.68
CA GLY A 147 3.34 4.98 -7.90
C GLY A 147 2.58 4.70 -6.60
N VAL A 148 1.81 3.61 -6.60
CA VAL A 148 0.99 3.20 -5.45
C VAL A 148 1.83 2.59 -4.33
N THR A 149 2.89 1.85 -4.68
CA THR A 149 3.83 1.23 -3.74
C THR A 149 5.13 2.03 -3.70
N ARG A 150 5.37 2.74 -2.59
CA ARG A 150 6.36 3.85 -2.54
C ARG A 150 7.51 3.60 -1.59
N ASN A 151 7.46 2.52 -0.81
CA ASN A 151 8.24 2.29 0.39
C ASN A 151 9.08 1.00 0.32
N LEU A 152 9.16 0.33 -0.83
CA LEU A 152 9.92 -0.92 -0.98
C LEU A 152 11.35 -0.72 -1.47
N ILE A 153 11.57 0.24 -2.37
CA ILE A 153 12.87 0.40 -3.02
C ILE A 153 13.96 0.75 -2.00
N THR A 154 15.07 0.03 -2.08
CA THR A 154 16.20 0.10 -1.15
C THR A 154 17.52 0.15 -1.91
N ARG A 155 18.49 0.91 -1.40
CA ARG A 155 19.83 1.02 -1.99
C ARG A 155 20.63 -0.26 -1.75
N VAL A 156 21.19 -0.82 -2.81
CA VAL A 156 21.99 -2.05 -2.76
C VAL A 156 23.34 -1.77 -2.12
N GLN A 157 23.71 -2.56 -1.11
CA GLN A 157 25.05 -2.55 -0.50
C GLN A 157 25.95 -3.67 -1.02
N ASN A 158 25.36 -4.83 -1.29
CA ASN A 158 26.00 -5.99 -1.91
C ASN A 158 25.04 -6.54 -2.95
N ILE A 159 25.57 -7.09 -4.05
CA ILE A 159 24.74 -7.70 -5.09
C ILE A 159 23.84 -8.77 -4.44
N PRO A 160 22.50 -8.70 -4.61
CA PRO A 160 21.61 -9.67 -4.01
C PRO A 160 21.96 -11.09 -4.46
N VAL A 161 21.91 -12.06 -3.56
CA VAL A 161 22.34 -13.46 -3.81
C VAL A 161 21.65 -14.05 -5.05
N GLN A 162 20.42 -13.60 -5.33
CA GLN A 162 19.62 -14.01 -6.46
C GLN A 162 20.26 -13.64 -7.82
N PHE A 163 21.15 -12.64 -7.87
CA PHE A 163 21.79 -12.13 -9.09
C PHE A 163 23.28 -12.46 -9.22
N VAL A 164 23.94 -12.96 -8.17
CA VAL A 164 25.41 -13.18 -8.17
C VAL A 164 25.87 -14.08 -9.33
N SER A 165 25.16 -15.18 -9.60
CA SER A 165 25.51 -16.07 -10.72
C SER A 165 25.16 -15.51 -12.11
N PHE A 166 24.53 -14.33 -12.18
CA PHE A 166 24.04 -13.71 -13.41
C PHE A 166 24.71 -12.37 -13.72
N GLU A 167 25.67 -11.91 -12.90
CA GLU A 167 26.33 -10.60 -13.06
C GLU A 167 26.85 -10.37 -14.48
N ASN A 168 27.67 -11.30 -15.00
CA ASN A 168 28.21 -11.21 -16.36
C ASN A 168 27.12 -11.15 -17.44
N ASN A 169 25.98 -11.83 -17.23
CA ASN A 169 24.87 -11.81 -18.17
C ASN A 169 24.10 -10.47 -18.11
N ILE A 170 23.90 -9.94 -16.90
CA ILE A 170 23.22 -8.65 -16.68
C ILE A 170 24.04 -7.50 -17.23
N GLU A 171 25.36 -7.52 -17.02
CA GLU A 171 26.25 -6.41 -17.40
C GLU A 171 26.55 -6.37 -18.90
N SER A 172 26.46 -7.51 -19.58
CA SER A 172 26.79 -7.63 -21.01
C SER A 172 25.86 -6.78 -21.88
N ASN A 173 26.41 -5.75 -22.52
CA ASN A 173 25.73 -4.85 -23.45
C ASN A 173 24.43 -4.21 -22.89
N HIS A 174 24.40 -3.94 -21.58
CA HIS A 174 23.18 -3.46 -20.93
C HIS A 174 22.91 -1.97 -21.24
N PRO A 175 21.69 -1.61 -21.73
CA PRO A 175 21.41 -0.25 -22.22
C PRO A 175 21.56 0.83 -21.14
N TYR A 176 21.28 0.50 -19.87
CA TYR A 176 21.30 1.48 -18.77
C TYR A 176 22.55 1.41 -17.88
N LEU A 177 23.35 0.33 -17.97
CA LEU A 177 24.63 0.25 -17.26
C LEU A 177 25.76 0.85 -18.10
N GLY A 178 25.67 0.70 -19.44
CA GLY A 178 26.73 1.11 -20.35
C GLY A 178 28.00 0.31 -20.06
N ALA A 179 29.12 1.01 -19.87
CA ALA A 179 30.39 0.37 -19.50
C ALA A 179 30.54 0.11 -17.98
N ARG A 180 29.52 0.45 -17.16
CA ARG A 180 29.59 0.29 -15.70
C ARG A 180 29.24 -1.15 -15.30
N THR A 181 29.95 -1.69 -14.31
CA THR A 181 29.53 -2.92 -13.63
C THR A 181 28.50 -2.62 -12.53
N LEU A 182 27.77 -3.64 -12.07
CA LEU A 182 26.89 -3.56 -10.89
C LEU A 182 27.69 -3.12 -9.67
N GLY A 183 28.91 -3.67 -9.49
CA GLY A 183 29.82 -3.28 -8.41
C GLY A 183 30.20 -1.79 -8.45
N GLN A 184 30.47 -1.24 -9.63
CA GLN A 184 30.73 0.20 -9.77
C GLN A 184 29.50 1.06 -9.47
N CYS A 185 28.30 0.60 -9.84
CA CYS A 185 27.05 1.28 -9.49
C CYS A 185 26.81 1.25 -7.97
N ILE A 186 27.11 0.14 -7.29
CA ILE A 186 27.04 0.04 -5.82
C ILE A 186 28.00 1.03 -5.15
N GLN A 187 29.26 1.09 -5.60
CA GLN A 187 30.26 2.01 -5.05
C GLN A 187 29.84 3.49 -5.15
N LYS A 188 29.09 3.83 -6.21
CA LYS A 188 28.53 5.18 -6.40
C LYS A 188 27.19 5.41 -5.68
N GLY A 189 26.61 4.37 -5.07
CA GLY A 189 25.27 4.43 -4.48
C GLY A 189 24.14 4.59 -5.50
N GLU A 190 24.37 4.13 -6.73
CA GLU A 190 23.47 4.28 -7.88
C GLU A 190 22.65 3.01 -8.18
N LEU A 191 22.85 1.91 -7.44
CA LEU A 191 22.13 0.65 -7.61
C LEU A 191 21.09 0.44 -6.50
N PHE A 192 19.89 0.05 -6.88
CA PHE A 192 18.72 -0.13 -6.02
C PHE A 192 18.03 -1.46 -6.30
N VAL A 193 17.24 -1.92 -5.35
CA VAL A 193 16.50 -3.18 -5.43
C VAL A 193 15.08 -3.00 -4.87
N VAL A 194 14.13 -3.69 -5.49
CA VAL A 194 12.84 -4.02 -4.86
C VAL A 194 12.78 -5.54 -4.78
N ASP A 195 12.63 -6.05 -3.56
CA ASP A 195 12.62 -7.48 -3.27
C ASP A 195 11.23 -7.90 -2.77
N LEU A 196 10.52 -8.64 -3.59
CA LEU A 196 9.22 -9.24 -3.27
C LEU A 196 9.36 -10.76 -3.07
N THR A 197 10.56 -11.30 -2.85
CA THR A 197 10.72 -12.76 -2.76
C THR A 197 10.12 -13.35 -1.50
N ASN A 198 10.12 -12.60 -0.40
CA ASN A 198 9.61 -13.03 0.91
C ASN A 198 8.17 -12.60 1.18
N PHE A 199 7.52 -11.99 0.18
CA PHE A 199 6.17 -11.43 0.30
C PHE A 199 5.11 -12.51 0.53
N THR A 200 5.20 -13.62 -0.19
CA THR A 200 4.27 -14.77 -0.14
C THR A 200 5.04 -16.07 0.09
N ALA A 201 4.51 -16.98 0.90
CA ALA A 201 5.14 -18.30 1.06
C ALA A 201 4.87 -19.17 -0.17
N ALA A 202 5.86 -19.91 -0.67
CA ALA A 202 5.70 -20.75 -1.87
C ALA A 202 4.55 -21.77 -1.78
N SER A 203 4.20 -22.21 -0.57
CA SER A 203 3.07 -23.13 -0.30
C SER A 203 1.69 -22.48 -0.40
N GLU A 204 1.63 -21.15 -0.42
CA GLU A 204 0.40 -20.34 -0.44
C GLU A 204 0.11 -19.80 -1.85
N LEU A 205 0.67 -20.40 -2.90
CA LEU A 205 0.60 -19.79 -4.22
C LEU A 205 0.05 -20.78 -5.24
N PRO A 206 -0.80 -20.33 -6.18
CA PRO A 206 -1.28 -21.20 -7.25
C PRO A 206 -0.11 -21.79 -8.04
N GLU A 207 -0.24 -23.04 -8.52
CA GLU A 207 0.80 -23.75 -9.28
C GLU A 207 1.25 -23.00 -10.56
N VAL A 208 0.48 -22.01 -11.02
CA VAL A 208 0.58 -21.40 -12.35
C VAL A 208 1.38 -20.08 -12.39
N ALA A 209 1.82 -19.53 -11.26
CA ALA A 209 2.51 -18.23 -11.29
C ALA A 209 4.04 -18.31 -11.13
N PRO A 210 4.79 -17.25 -11.52
CA PRO A 210 6.18 -17.00 -11.14
C PRO A 210 6.24 -15.97 -9.99
N ILE A 211 6.33 -16.41 -8.74
CA ILE A 211 5.54 -15.79 -7.66
C ILE A 211 6.35 -14.91 -6.71
N SER A 212 7.65 -14.77 -6.93
CA SER A 212 8.53 -14.06 -6.01
C SER A 212 9.53 -13.23 -6.81
N PRO A 213 9.14 -12.09 -7.37
CA PRO A 213 10.05 -11.32 -8.21
C PRO A 213 11.00 -10.47 -7.37
N ILE A 214 12.23 -10.30 -7.87
CA ILE A 214 13.17 -9.31 -7.38
C ILE A 214 13.69 -8.50 -8.57
N ALA A 215 13.77 -7.18 -8.42
CA ALA A 215 14.19 -6.29 -9.51
C ALA A 215 15.33 -5.38 -9.08
N LEU A 216 16.35 -5.27 -9.94
CA LEU A 216 17.43 -4.29 -9.84
C LEU A 216 17.10 -3.05 -10.66
N PHE A 217 17.51 -1.90 -10.14
CA PHE A 217 17.38 -0.60 -10.79
C PHE A 217 18.69 0.17 -10.66
N ALA A 218 19.05 0.95 -11.67
CA ALA A 218 20.24 1.80 -11.64
C ALA A 218 19.91 3.24 -12.03
N ILE A 219 20.70 4.19 -11.54
CA ILE A 219 20.67 5.56 -12.04
C ILE A 219 21.39 5.62 -13.38
N HIS A 220 20.70 6.12 -14.39
CA HIS A 220 21.20 6.38 -15.73
C HIS A 220 20.66 7.73 -16.20
N ASN A 221 21.54 8.65 -16.61
CA ASN A 221 21.17 10.02 -17.01
C ASN A 221 20.24 10.73 -16.01
N ASN A 222 20.56 10.63 -14.72
CA ASN A 222 19.79 11.21 -13.62
C ASN A 222 18.34 10.68 -13.50
N LYS A 223 18.06 9.49 -14.03
CA LYS A 223 16.77 8.79 -13.91
C LYS A 223 16.98 7.39 -13.35
N LEU A 224 16.03 6.91 -12.57
CA LEU A 224 15.95 5.51 -12.20
C LEU A 224 15.52 4.69 -13.43
N MET A 225 16.27 3.66 -13.76
CA MET A 225 16.01 2.74 -14.86
C MET A 225 16.08 1.28 -14.38
N PRO A 226 15.22 0.38 -14.89
CA PRO A 226 15.22 -1.03 -14.50
C PRO A 226 16.37 -1.79 -15.18
N VAL A 227 17.08 -2.62 -14.44
CA VAL A 227 18.28 -3.33 -14.91
C VAL A 227 17.99 -4.82 -15.13
N ALA A 228 17.44 -5.48 -14.12
CA ALA A 228 17.18 -6.90 -14.21
C ALA A 228 15.97 -7.25 -13.37
N ILE A 229 15.19 -8.24 -13.82
CA ILE A 229 14.14 -8.86 -13.04
C ILE A 229 14.45 -10.34 -12.96
N LYS A 230 14.41 -10.91 -11.76
CA LYS A 230 14.46 -12.35 -11.57
C LYS A 230 13.12 -12.85 -11.08
N LEU A 231 12.59 -13.83 -11.78
CA LEU A 231 11.42 -14.59 -11.35
C LEU A 231 11.93 -15.89 -10.70
N ILE A 232 11.72 -16.06 -9.39
CA ILE A 232 12.46 -17.08 -8.63
C ILE A 232 12.13 -18.52 -9.06
N GLN A 233 10.89 -18.81 -9.43
CA GLN A 233 10.46 -20.19 -9.74
C GLN A 233 11.03 -20.80 -11.00
N ASN A 234 11.25 -20.00 -12.05
CA ASN A 234 11.90 -20.51 -13.26
C ASN A 234 13.42 -20.32 -13.23
N GLY A 235 13.94 -19.64 -12.20
CA GLY A 235 15.36 -19.36 -12.03
C GLY A 235 15.96 -18.40 -13.07
N GLN A 236 15.13 -17.80 -13.91
CA GLN A 236 15.56 -16.96 -15.04
C GLN A 236 15.72 -15.50 -14.62
N VAL A 237 16.72 -14.86 -15.23
CA VAL A 237 16.94 -13.42 -15.14
C VAL A 237 16.60 -12.80 -16.48
N TYR A 238 15.77 -11.76 -16.42
CA TYR A 238 15.30 -10.99 -17.55
C TYR A 238 15.97 -9.62 -17.55
N THR A 239 16.40 -9.19 -18.73
CA THR A 239 16.99 -7.87 -18.97
C THR A 239 16.27 -7.20 -20.14
N PRO A 240 16.41 -5.87 -20.32
CA PRO A 240 15.79 -5.15 -21.45
C PRO A 240 16.25 -5.58 -22.85
N VAL A 241 17.19 -6.54 -22.98
CA VAL A 241 17.73 -7.00 -24.25
C VAL A 241 16.73 -7.84 -25.05
N ASN A 242 15.89 -8.64 -24.39
CA ASN A 242 14.84 -9.43 -25.04
C ASN A 242 13.46 -8.81 -24.72
N LEU A 243 12.94 -7.99 -25.64
CA LEU A 243 11.76 -7.16 -25.40
C LEU A 243 10.53 -7.97 -24.94
N SER A 244 10.21 -9.09 -25.59
CA SER A 244 9.02 -9.88 -25.28
C SER A 244 9.09 -10.46 -23.86
N LEU A 245 10.17 -11.16 -23.54
CA LEU A 245 10.39 -11.71 -22.19
C LEU A 245 10.53 -10.61 -21.13
N TRP A 246 11.07 -9.45 -21.50
CA TRP A 246 11.22 -8.30 -20.62
C TRP A 246 9.88 -7.66 -20.24
N VAL A 247 8.98 -7.50 -21.22
CA VAL A 247 7.62 -7.00 -20.98
C VAL A 247 6.86 -7.97 -20.07
N GLU A 248 6.94 -9.27 -20.33
CA GLU A 248 6.31 -10.29 -19.50
C GLU A 248 6.83 -10.24 -18.05
N ALA A 249 8.15 -10.17 -17.85
CA ALA A 249 8.74 -10.08 -16.51
C ALA A 249 8.30 -8.82 -15.75
N ARG A 250 8.16 -7.68 -16.42
CA ARG A 250 7.64 -6.44 -15.83
C ARG A 250 6.17 -6.55 -15.43
N MET A 251 5.36 -7.24 -16.24
CA MET A 251 3.95 -7.48 -15.92
C MET A 251 3.80 -8.35 -14.66
N TRP A 252 4.53 -9.46 -14.59
CA TRP A 252 4.54 -10.31 -13.39
C TRP A 252 5.03 -9.55 -12.15
N PHE A 253 6.08 -8.73 -12.30
CA PHE A 253 6.57 -7.88 -11.22
C PHE A 253 5.48 -6.93 -10.71
N ASN A 254 4.83 -6.18 -11.61
CA ASN A 254 3.78 -5.22 -11.25
C ASN A 254 2.55 -5.91 -10.64
N MET A 255 2.18 -7.10 -11.13
CA MET A 255 1.07 -7.87 -10.56
C MET A 255 1.35 -8.25 -9.10
N MET A 256 2.57 -8.73 -8.80
CA MET A 256 2.95 -9.04 -7.41
C MET A 256 3.10 -7.80 -6.53
N GLU A 257 3.60 -6.69 -7.08
CA GLU A 257 3.65 -5.41 -6.36
C GLU A 257 2.24 -4.87 -6.05
N ALA A 258 1.26 -5.09 -6.94
CA ALA A 258 -0.14 -4.73 -6.70
C ALA A 258 -0.75 -5.53 -5.53
N HIS A 259 -0.37 -6.81 -5.38
CA HIS A 259 -0.71 -7.58 -4.19
C HIS A 259 -0.09 -7.00 -2.93
N TYR A 260 1.19 -6.62 -2.97
CA TYR A 260 1.84 -5.96 -1.83
C TYR A 260 1.12 -4.66 -1.46
N HIS A 261 0.78 -3.85 -2.47
CA HIS A 261 0.04 -2.61 -2.30
C HIS A 261 -1.27 -2.85 -1.55
N GLU A 262 -2.16 -3.66 -2.13
CA GLU A 262 -3.53 -3.82 -1.62
C GLU A 262 -3.54 -4.50 -0.27
N SER A 263 -2.72 -5.54 -0.07
CA SER A 263 -2.69 -6.27 1.20
C SER A 263 -2.05 -5.45 2.31
N ILE A 264 -0.86 -4.87 2.09
CA ILE A 264 -0.07 -4.27 3.18
C ILE A 264 -0.22 -2.76 3.23
N THR A 265 0.08 -2.08 2.12
CA THR A 265 0.22 -0.62 2.09
C THR A 265 -1.13 0.08 2.21
N HIS A 266 -2.18 -0.52 1.65
CA HIS A 266 -3.54 -0.02 1.66
C HIS A 266 -4.36 -0.70 2.76
N PHE A 267 -4.93 -1.88 2.49
CA PHE A 267 -5.93 -2.47 3.41
C PHE A 267 -5.36 -2.79 4.80
N GLY A 268 -4.23 -3.50 4.88
CA GLY A 268 -3.66 -3.92 6.16
C GLY A 268 -3.34 -2.77 7.11
N PHE A 269 -2.56 -1.78 6.67
CA PHE A 269 -2.01 -0.77 7.59
C PHE A 269 -2.65 0.62 7.53
N THR A 270 -3.53 0.92 6.57
CA THR A 270 -4.35 2.14 6.64
C THR A 270 -5.79 1.87 7.06
N HIS A 271 -6.32 0.66 6.85
CA HIS A 271 -7.67 0.28 7.25
C HIS A 271 -7.67 -0.57 8.52
N VAL A 272 -7.16 -1.81 8.46
CA VAL A 272 -7.29 -2.80 9.54
C VAL A 272 -6.58 -2.36 10.82
N LEU A 273 -5.30 -1.99 10.71
CA LEU A 273 -4.52 -1.51 11.87
C LEU A 273 -5.14 -0.24 12.48
N MET A 274 -5.49 0.74 11.65
CA MET A 274 -5.96 2.03 12.12
C MET A 274 -7.37 1.94 12.73
N ASP A 275 -8.19 0.96 12.32
CA ASP A 275 -9.46 0.64 12.98
C ASP A 275 -9.25 0.28 14.45
N GLY A 276 -8.27 -0.62 14.70
CA GLY A 276 -7.88 -1.02 16.06
C GLY A 276 -7.32 0.14 16.88
N VAL A 277 -6.51 1.02 16.26
CA VAL A 277 -6.00 2.24 16.92
C VAL A 277 -7.15 3.17 17.30
N SER A 278 -8.15 3.36 16.43
CA SER A 278 -9.35 4.15 16.74
C SER A 278 -10.11 3.56 17.93
N VAL A 279 -10.33 2.23 17.94
CA VAL A 279 -10.99 1.55 19.07
C VAL A 279 -10.22 1.75 20.36
N CYS A 280 -8.89 1.62 20.34
CA CYS A 280 -8.04 1.90 21.51
C CYS A 280 -8.17 3.35 21.98
N MET A 281 -8.18 4.33 21.07
CA MET A 281 -8.42 5.74 21.40
C MET A 281 -9.75 5.92 22.13
N HIS A 282 -10.86 5.42 21.57
CA HIS A 282 -12.19 5.54 22.19
C HIS A 282 -12.27 4.87 23.57
N ARG A 283 -11.58 3.73 23.77
CA ARG A 283 -11.61 2.96 25.01
C ARG A 283 -10.72 3.51 26.11
N ALA A 284 -9.64 4.21 25.75
CA ALA A 284 -8.61 4.66 26.69
C ALA A 284 -8.67 6.17 26.96
N LEU A 285 -9.20 6.96 26.03
CA LEU A 285 -9.24 8.42 26.13
C LEU A 285 -10.69 8.89 26.18
N SER A 286 -11.05 9.61 27.25
CA SER A 286 -12.33 10.33 27.30
C SER A 286 -12.39 11.36 26.18
N ASP A 287 -13.59 11.61 25.69
CA ASP A 287 -13.95 12.71 24.77
C ASP A 287 -13.53 14.12 25.25
N ARG A 288 -13.16 14.27 26.52
CA ARG A 288 -12.62 15.49 27.15
C ARG A 288 -11.09 15.56 27.12
N HIS A 289 -10.40 14.50 26.70
CA HIS A 289 -8.95 14.41 26.68
C HIS A 289 -8.37 15.13 25.44
N PRO A 290 -7.26 15.89 25.58
CA PRO A 290 -6.69 16.64 24.45
C PRO A 290 -6.28 15.73 23.29
N ILE A 291 -5.68 14.56 23.57
CA ILE A 291 -5.30 13.60 22.51
C ILE A 291 -6.52 12.99 21.81
N TYR A 292 -7.64 12.79 22.52
CA TYR A 292 -8.88 12.35 21.86
C TYR A 292 -9.34 13.40 20.85
N LYS A 293 -9.36 14.68 21.24
CA LYS A 293 -9.76 15.78 20.35
C LYS A 293 -8.85 15.92 19.14
N LEU A 294 -7.55 15.67 19.32
CA LEU A 294 -6.57 15.68 18.24
C LEU A 294 -6.82 14.54 17.24
N LEU A 295 -7.02 13.32 17.74
CA LEU A 295 -7.08 12.12 16.90
C LEU A 295 -8.45 11.86 16.28
N HIS A 296 -9.54 12.14 16.99
CA HIS A 296 -10.90 11.80 16.57
C HIS A 296 -11.26 12.25 15.13
N PRO A 297 -10.91 13.47 14.66
CA PRO A 297 -11.19 13.88 13.29
C PRO A 297 -10.52 13.00 12.22
N HIS A 298 -9.39 12.37 12.54
CA HIS A 298 -8.63 11.52 11.61
C HIS A 298 -9.23 10.11 11.45
N PHE A 299 -10.17 9.73 12.32
CA PHE A 299 -10.88 8.45 12.26
C PHE A 299 -12.30 8.58 11.68
N HIS A 300 -12.69 9.79 11.27
CA HIS A 300 -14.01 10.03 10.71
C HIS A 300 -14.27 9.11 9.51
N ASN A 301 -15.43 8.44 9.51
CA ASN A 301 -15.86 7.47 8.50
C ASN A 301 -15.08 6.15 8.43
N MET A 302 -14.01 5.96 9.21
CA MET A 302 -13.12 4.79 9.14
C MET A 302 -13.86 3.48 9.43
N HIS A 303 -14.60 3.42 10.54
CA HIS A 303 -15.29 2.19 10.96
C HIS A 303 -16.33 1.70 9.93
N PHE A 304 -17.06 2.62 9.31
CA PHE A 304 -18.07 2.27 8.31
C PHE A 304 -17.45 1.83 6.99
N ILE A 305 -16.39 2.50 6.51
CA ILE A 305 -15.72 2.05 5.28
C ILE A 305 -15.04 0.69 5.48
N ASN A 306 -14.52 0.42 6.68
CA ASN A 306 -13.90 -0.86 6.99
C ASN A 306 -14.91 -2.01 6.97
N GLU A 307 -16.12 -1.82 7.49
CA GLU A 307 -17.19 -2.84 7.39
C GLU A 307 -17.63 -3.10 5.94
N LEU A 308 -17.70 -2.05 5.11
CA LEU A 308 -17.94 -2.21 3.69
C LEU A 308 -16.80 -2.99 3.02
N ALA A 309 -15.54 -2.71 3.38
CA ALA A 309 -14.39 -3.44 2.87
C ALA A 309 -14.43 -4.91 3.30
N LEU A 310 -14.81 -5.25 4.54
CA LEU A 310 -15.01 -6.64 4.94
C LEU A 310 -15.99 -7.34 3.99
N SER A 311 -17.22 -6.83 3.89
CA SER A 311 -18.31 -7.49 3.15
C SER A 311 -18.23 -7.41 1.62
N LYS A 312 -17.45 -6.49 1.05
CA LYS A 312 -17.38 -6.28 -0.41
C LYS A 312 -16.01 -6.56 -1.01
N LEU A 313 -14.95 -6.33 -0.25
CA LEU A 313 -13.57 -6.45 -0.73
C LEU A 313 -12.98 -7.81 -0.34
N VAL A 314 -13.06 -8.19 0.94
CA VAL A 314 -12.22 -9.25 1.52
C VAL A 314 -12.95 -10.55 1.84
N GLU A 315 -14.24 -10.52 2.19
CA GLU A 315 -15.01 -11.74 2.40
C GLU A 315 -15.10 -12.59 1.10
N PRO A 316 -15.33 -13.91 1.20
CA PRO A 316 -15.39 -14.81 0.06
C PRO A 316 -16.30 -14.31 -1.07
N GLY A 317 -15.77 -14.26 -2.29
CA GLY A 317 -16.47 -13.73 -3.47
C GLY A 317 -16.50 -12.20 -3.57
N GLY A 318 -15.80 -11.49 -2.68
CA GLY A 318 -15.53 -10.06 -2.75
C GLY A 318 -14.59 -9.70 -3.91
N PHE A 319 -14.26 -8.40 -4.03
CA PHE A 319 -13.42 -7.89 -5.12
C PHE A 319 -12.02 -8.50 -5.15
N VAL A 320 -11.42 -8.85 -4.01
CA VAL A 320 -10.09 -9.50 -3.99
C VAL A 320 -10.13 -10.85 -4.70
N ASP A 321 -11.16 -11.66 -4.44
CA ASP A 321 -11.32 -12.97 -5.07
C ASP A 321 -11.63 -12.90 -6.56
N ARG A 322 -12.30 -11.82 -6.99
CA ARG A 322 -12.82 -11.68 -8.34
C ARG A 322 -11.84 -11.00 -9.28
N ASP A 323 -11.09 -10.02 -8.78
CA ASP A 323 -10.36 -9.07 -9.60
C ASP A 323 -8.84 -9.13 -9.38
N MET A 324 -8.36 -9.87 -8.38
CA MET A 324 -6.93 -10.04 -8.11
C MET A 324 -6.47 -11.48 -8.35
N PHE A 325 -5.18 -11.67 -8.61
CA PHE A 325 -4.61 -12.98 -8.90
C PHE A 325 -4.54 -13.88 -7.65
N LEU A 326 -4.06 -13.33 -6.53
CA LEU A 326 -4.15 -13.94 -5.20
C LEU A 326 -5.48 -13.60 -4.52
N ASN A 327 -6.19 -14.64 -4.09
CA ASN A 327 -7.47 -14.55 -3.36
C ASN A 327 -7.36 -13.92 -1.95
N HIS A 328 -8.50 -13.78 -1.28
CA HIS A 328 -8.60 -13.19 0.05
C HIS A 328 -7.81 -13.93 1.14
N VAL A 329 -7.74 -15.27 1.10
CA VAL A 329 -6.94 -16.07 2.05
C VAL A 329 -5.48 -15.66 1.97
N HIS A 330 -4.93 -15.54 0.75
CA HIS A 330 -3.55 -15.10 0.56
C HIS A 330 -3.32 -13.67 1.05
N MET A 331 -4.23 -12.73 0.71
CA MET A 331 -4.16 -11.35 1.21
C MET A 331 -4.10 -11.32 2.74
N LEU A 332 -4.94 -12.09 3.42
CA LEU A 332 -4.99 -12.15 4.87
C LEU A 332 -3.73 -12.79 5.47
N SER A 333 -3.19 -13.86 4.86
CA SER A 333 -1.90 -14.46 5.27
C SER A 333 -0.74 -13.48 5.14
N ILE A 334 -0.73 -12.68 4.07
CA ILE A 334 0.27 -11.61 3.85
C ILE A 334 0.18 -10.58 4.98
N ILE A 335 -1.02 -10.11 5.31
CA ILE A 335 -1.24 -9.12 6.39
C ILE A 335 -0.78 -9.68 7.73
N ALA A 336 -1.19 -10.91 8.05
CA ALA A 336 -0.83 -11.60 9.28
C ALA A 336 0.69 -11.72 9.46
N ARG A 337 1.40 -12.14 8.41
CA ARG A 337 2.86 -12.28 8.41
C ARG A 337 3.55 -10.93 8.58
N GLU A 338 3.13 -9.93 7.82
CA GLU A 338 3.73 -8.60 7.88
C GLU A 338 3.52 -7.95 9.24
N ASN A 339 2.33 -8.09 9.86
CA ASN A 339 2.05 -7.52 11.17
C ASN A 339 2.98 -8.05 12.29
N VAL A 340 3.41 -9.31 12.21
CA VAL A 340 4.34 -9.90 13.19
C VAL A 340 5.79 -9.47 12.94
N ASN A 341 6.18 -9.29 11.67
CA ASN A 341 7.56 -8.95 11.30
C ASN A 341 7.85 -7.44 11.34
N ARG A 342 6.80 -6.62 11.36
CA ARG A 342 6.93 -5.17 11.29
C ARG A 342 7.36 -4.56 12.62
N THR A 343 8.30 -3.62 12.55
CA THR A 343 8.66 -2.74 13.67
C THR A 343 8.10 -1.35 13.42
N TYR A 344 7.06 -0.99 14.17
CA TYR A 344 6.30 0.25 13.94
C TYR A 344 7.16 1.52 14.06
N ASP A 345 8.12 1.56 14.98
CA ASP A 345 8.93 2.78 15.23
C ASP A 345 9.82 3.18 14.04
N LEU A 346 10.32 2.21 13.27
CA LEU A 346 11.23 2.47 12.14
C LEU A 346 10.50 2.58 10.80
N GLU A 347 9.38 1.88 10.64
CA GLU A 347 8.71 1.73 9.35
C GLU A 347 7.45 2.60 9.22
N ALA A 348 6.88 3.08 10.33
CA ALA A 348 5.83 4.10 10.31
C ALA A 348 6.39 5.52 10.23
N ASP A 349 7.64 5.76 10.65
CA ASP A 349 8.29 7.06 10.47
C ASP A 349 8.85 7.18 9.04
N ILE A 350 8.27 8.08 8.26
CA ILE A 350 8.66 8.34 6.87
C ILE A 350 10.16 8.65 6.75
N GLU A 351 10.72 9.51 7.61
CA GLU A 351 12.14 9.91 7.53
C GLU A 351 13.05 8.75 7.92
N ALA A 352 12.73 8.04 9.01
CA ALA A 352 13.52 6.89 9.45
C ALA A 352 13.51 5.78 8.37
N SER A 353 12.35 5.53 7.74
CA SER A 353 12.20 4.59 6.63
C SER A 353 13.04 5.00 5.41
N ILE A 354 13.00 6.28 5.00
CA ILE A 354 13.82 6.80 3.90
C ILE A 354 15.32 6.60 4.17
N ILE A 355 15.76 6.88 5.40
CA ILE A 355 17.16 6.72 5.82
C ILE A 355 17.57 5.25 5.84
N LYS A 356 16.76 4.38 6.45
CA LYS A 356 16.97 2.93 6.53
C LYS A 356 17.14 2.32 5.14
N ARG A 357 16.30 2.75 4.18
CA ARG A 357 16.35 2.26 2.79
C ARG A 357 17.48 2.88 1.97
N GLY A 358 18.15 3.93 2.45
CA GLY A 358 19.25 4.59 1.75
C GLY A 358 18.82 5.37 0.50
N VAL A 359 17.59 5.87 0.47
CA VAL A 359 16.95 6.51 -0.71
C VAL A 359 16.81 8.03 -0.58
N GLN A 360 17.56 8.65 0.33
CA GLN A 360 17.54 10.10 0.56
C GLN A 360 17.83 10.89 -0.72
N ASN A 361 18.78 10.41 -1.53
CA ASN A 361 19.33 11.17 -2.66
C ASN A 361 18.95 10.59 -4.03
N ILE A 362 17.99 9.66 -4.09
CA ILE A 362 17.54 9.11 -5.36
C ILE A 362 16.80 10.21 -6.17
N PRO A 363 17.16 10.43 -7.45
CA PRO A 363 16.54 11.48 -8.25
C PRO A 363 15.09 11.13 -8.63
N GLY A 364 14.24 12.15 -8.70
CA GLY A 364 12.85 11.99 -9.13
C GLY A 364 11.91 11.33 -8.11
N TYR A 365 12.27 11.31 -6.82
CA TYR A 365 11.43 10.72 -5.76
C TYR A 365 10.50 11.76 -5.13
N LEU A 366 9.45 12.11 -5.87
CA LEU A 366 8.50 13.16 -5.52
C LEU A 366 7.72 12.82 -4.24
N PHE A 367 7.36 11.54 -4.06
CA PHE A 367 6.69 11.10 -2.84
C PHE A 367 7.51 11.41 -1.58
N ARG A 368 8.83 11.20 -1.60
CA ARG A 368 9.70 11.52 -0.46
C ARG A 368 9.60 12.99 -0.12
N ASP A 369 9.71 13.85 -1.12
CA ASP A 369 9.77 15.30 -0.94
C ASP A 369 8.46 15.81 -0.32
N ASP A 370 7.31 15.38 -0.85
CA ASP A 370 5.99 15.76 -0.35
C ASP A 370 5.70 15.13 1.03
N ALA A 371 6.00 13.84 1.20
CA ALA A 371 5.70 13.12 2.44
C ALA A 371 6.53 13.64 3.62
N VAL A 372 7.79 14.02 3.40
CA VAL A 372 8.63 14.65 4.43
C VAL A 372 8.10 16.04 4.78
N ALA A 373 7.72 16.85 3.78
CA ALA A 373 7.13 18.17 4.04
C ALA A 373 5.83 18.09 4.85
N ILE A 374 4.91 17.19 4.45
CA ILE A 374 3.64 16.95 5.15
C ILE A 374 3.89 16.43 6.57
N ARG A 375 4.79 15.44 6.74
CA ARG A 375 5.16 14.93 8.06
C ARG A 375 5.66 16.05 8.98
N ASN A 376 6.50 16.95 8.47
CA ASN A 376 7.07 18.03 9.27
C ASN A 376 6.01 19.07 9.67
N ALA A 377 5.04 19.36 8.79
CA ALA A 377 3.89 20.17 9.14
C ALA A 377 3.02 19.51 10.22
N ILE A 378 2.68 18.22 10.07
CA ILE A 378 1.92 17.45 11.05
C ILE A 378 2.65 17.41 12.39
N LYS A 379 3.95 17.10 12.38
CA LYS A 379 4.78 17.02 13.59
C LYS A 379 4.82 18.36 14.33
N THR A 380 4.96 19.48 13.61
CA THR A 380 4.95 20.83 14.20
C THR A 380 3.62 21.11 14.87
N PHE A 381 2.51 20.88 14.15
CA PHE A 381 1.16 21.06 14.69
C PHE A 381 0.90 20.20 15.92
N VAL A 382 1.24 18.90 15.87
CA VAL A 382 1.07 17.97 17.00
C VAL A 382 1.93 18.42 18.18
N ASN A 383 3.17 18.85 17.96
CA ASN A 383 4.05 19.35 19.01
C ASN A 383 3.50 20.61 19.70
N GLU A 384 3.06 21.61 18.92
CA GLU A 384 2.44 22.83 19.47
C GLU A 384 1.17 22.52 20.24
N TYR A 385 0.28 21.70 19.67
CA TYR A 385 -0.97 21.28 20.30
C TYR A 385 -0.71 20.55 21.62
N THR A 386 0.19 19.57 21.61
CA THR A 386 0.51 18.78 22.81
C THR A 386 1.20 19.63 23.87
N THR A 387 2.16 20.48 23.52
CA THR A 387 2.86 21.35 24.47
C THR A 387 1.91 22.32 25.19
N HIS A 388 0.80 22.71 24.55
CA HIS A 388 -0.22 23.54 25.19
C HIS A 388 -0.88 22.86 26.40
N TYR A 389 -1.10 21.53 26.35
CA TYR A 389 -1.77 20.79 27.41
C TYR A 389 -0.79 20.07 28.35
N TYR A 390 0.30 19.54 27.81
CA TYR A 390 1.33 18.83 28.54
C TYR A 390 2.49 19.78 28.80
N ALA A 391 2.37 20.61 29.84
CA ALA A 391 3.49 21.42 30.28
C ALA A 391 4.71 20.54 30.57
N SER A 392 5.90 21.01 30.20
CA SER A 392 7.20 20.40 30.51
C SER A 392 7.48 20.46 32.02
N LYS A 393 6.72 19.71 32.80
CA LYS A 393 6.97 19.44 34.21
C LYS A 393 6.70 17.96 34.46
N PHE A 394 7.61 17.14 33.94
CA PHE A 394 8.05 15.96 34.68
C PHE A 394 9.46 16.29 35.20
N PRO A 395 9.73 16.10 36.51
CA PRO A 395 11.05 16.33 37.09
C PRO A 395 12.13 15.43 36.47
#